data_AF-A0A951CB00-F1
#
_entry.id   AF-A0A951CB00-F1
#
_cell.length_a   1.000
_cell.length_b   1.000
_cell.length_c   1.000
_cell.angle_alpha   90.00
_cell.angle_beta   90.00
_cell.angle_gamma   90.00
#
_symmetry.space_group_name_H-M   'P 1'
#
loop_
_entity.id
_entity.type
_entity.pdbx_description
1 polymer ?
#
loop_
_entity_poly.entity_id
_entity_poly.type
_entity_poly.pdbx_seq_one_letter_code
_entity_poly.pdbx_strand_id
1 'polypeptide(L)'
;MRTDDEELGMEFHDRLTIVSGLGHAERREMVDLLLNSLTGGRRETSVLRYVDGTGRVVLAEAHDGKVVFTFEDNTPAPDPLAPLGLDLAGLRRISHVRGTDMDRLAATTSGPVPPELDEARRMLSELREQLEVADDAQRELEALRYQLAGVDEQLRDVTAGAPRRQFARLVLQLQQVRSEAALAGEQAGLAAADVELLSVARDVRALAGRWEGAVAQAEEARAKFGTRARLDAEELAHAATMPDHVPVELPGLAAELAMAESIRAELEAQLPAPTTSKKQKKPSHPAVPQLARADQDTLWRAARAVEVADERVNEASLALGGLDGGAGITPAIVQELDDAHDELERAEESVWKGM
;
A
#
# COMPACT_ATOMS: atom_id res chain seq x y z
N MET A 1 -25.48 -62.87 -20.91
CA MET A 1 -24.43 -62.05 -21.56
C MET A 1 -25.11 -61.16 -22.59
N ARG A 2 -25.61 -60.01 -22.11
CA ARG A 2 -25.98 -58.83 -22.88
C ARG A 2 -25.66 -57.70 -21.92
N THR A 3 -24.59 -57.00 -22.22
CA THR A 3 -24.09 -55.84 -21.49
C THR A 3 -25.22 -54.83 -21.37
N ASP A 4 -25.44 -54.36 -20.15
CA ASP A 4 -26.19 -53.15 -19.88
C ASP A 4 -25.56 -52.04 -20.73
N ASP A 5 -26.24 -51.63 -21.80
CA ASP A 5 -25.94 -50.38 -22.49
C ASP A 5 -26.24 -49.29 -21.47
N GLU A 6 -25.19 -48.73 -20.86
CA GLU A 6 -25.30 -47.58 -19.97
C GLU A 6 -25.84 -46.39 -20.77
N GLU A 7 -27.17 -46.22 -20.77
CA GLU A 7 -27.82 -45.00 -21.24
C GLU A 7 -27.40 -43.85 -20.32
N LEU A 8 -26.42 -43.05 -20.75
CA LEU A 8 -26.02 -41.83 -20.06
C LEU A 8 -27.10 -40.77 -20.28
N GLY A 9 -28.14 -40.79 -19.44
CA GLY A 9 -29.18 -39.77 -19.42
C GLY A 9 -28.73 -38.52 -18.67
N MET A 10 -28.55 -37.40 -19.37
CA MET A 10 -28.33 -36.09 -18.75
C MET A 10 -29.51 -35.17 -19.07
N GLU A 11 -30.18 -34.68 -18.02
CA GLU A 11 -31.25 -33.70 -18.16
C GLU A 11 -30.67 -32.29 -18.18
N PHE A 12 -30.94 -31.56 -19.26
CA PHE A 12 -30.57 -30.16 -19.39
C PHE A 12 -31.77 -29.28 -19.02
N HIS A 13 -31.54 -28.28 -18.19
CA HIS A 13 -32.52 -27.24 -17.87
C HIS A 13 -32.77 -26.35 -19.10
N ASP A 14 -34.04 -25.98 -19.33
CA ASP A 14 -34.56 -25.13 -20.42
C ASP A 14 -33.87 -23.79 -20.67
N ARG A 15 -33.03 -23.30 -19.76
CA ARG A 15 -32.42 -21.95 -19.83
C ARG A 15 -30.90 -22.02 -19.78
N LEU A 16 -30.37 -22.66 -18.76
CA LEU A 16 -28.93 -22.79 -18.57
C LEU A 16 -28.65 -24.02 -17.71
N THR A 17 -27.79 -24.90 -18.21
CA THR A 17 -27.25 -26.01 -17.42
C THR A 17 -25.76 -25.79 -17.26
N ILE A 18 -25.30 -25.67 -16.02
CA ILE A 18 -23.87 -25.55 -15.70
C ILE A 18 -23.37 -26.93 -15.30
N VAL A 19 -22.52 -27.53 -16.13
CA VAL A 19 -21.85 -28.80 -15.81
C VAL A 19 -20.49 -28.49 -15.19
N SER A 20 -20.34 -28.77 -13.90
CA SER A 20 -19.09 -28.63 -13.14
C SER A 20 -18.55 -30.00 -12.70
N GLY A 21 -17.27 -30.07 -12.32
CA GLY A 21 -16.64 -31.31 -11.83
C GLY A 21 -16.04 -32.23 -12.91
N LEU A 22 -16.33 -32.02 -14.19
CA LEU A 22 -15.70 -32.76 -15.30
C LEU A 22 -14.31 -32.21 -15.64
N GLY A 23 -13.34 -33.09 -15.88
CA GLY A 23 -12.03 -32.74 -16.40
C GLY A 23 -12.10 -32.13 -17.82
N HIS A 24 -11.03 -31.47 -18.26
CA HIS A 24 -11.06 -30.83 -19.59
C HIS A 24 -11.25 -31.84 -20.74
N ALA A 25 -10.71 -33.05 -20.62
CA ALA A 25 -10.88 -34.11 -21.61
C ALA A 25 -12.32 -34.63 -21.65
N GLU A 26 -12.89 -34.95 -20.49
CA GLU A 26 -14.28 -35.44 -20.34
C GLU A 26 -15.30 -34.42 -20.86
N ARG A 27 -15.10 -33.12 -20.57
CA ARG A 27 -15.97 -32.06 -21.12
C ARG A 27 -15.94 -32.01 -22.64
N ARG A 28 -14.76 -32.18 -23.26
CA ARG A 28 -14.65 -32.19 -24.72
C ARG A 28 -15.32 -33.42 -25.32
N GLU A 29 -15.15 -34.59 -24.68
CA GLU A 29 -15.76 -35.83 -25.12
C GLU A 29 -17.29 -35.78 -25.06
N MET A 30 -17.85 -35.21 -23.99
CA MET A 30 -19.29 -34.99 -23.85
C MET A 30 -19.84 -34.05 -24.94
N VAL A 31 -19.17 -32.92 -25.19
CA VAL A 31 -19.57 -31.98 -26.24
C VAL A 31 -19.47 -32.63 -27.63
N ASP A 32 -18.39 -33.39 -27.88
CA ASP A 32 -18.24 -34.11 -29.14
C ASP A 32 -19.32 -35.18 -29.32
N LEU A 33 -19.73 -35.89 -28.27
CA LEU A 33 -20.82 -36.88 -28.35
C LEU A 33 -22.14 -36.22 -28.76
N LEU A 34 -22.51 -35.10 -28.13
CA LEU A 34 -23.74 -34.35 -28.44
C LEU A 34 -23.74 -33.74 -29.84
N LEU A 35 -22.61 -33.20 -30.30
CA LEU A 35 -22.51 -32.64 -31.64
C LEU A 35 -22.54 -33.73 -32.73
N ASN A 36 -21.94 -34.89 -32.44
CA ASN A 36 -21.93 -36.01 -33.37
C ASN A 36 -23.30 -36.70 -33.48
N SER A 37 -24.10 -36.76 -32.41
CA SER A 37 -25.46 -37.30 -32.48
C SER A 37 -26.42 -36.43 -33.30
N LEU A 38 -26.16 -35.11 -33.35
CA LEU A 38 -26.94 -34.16 -34.17
C LEU A 38 -26.51 -34.11 -35.64
N THR A 39 -25.28 -34.49 -35.96
CA THR A 39 -24.71 -34.35 -37.32
C THR A 39 -24.38 -35.67 -38.01
N GLY A 40 -24.42 -36.79 -37.27
CA GLY A 40 -24.03 -38.10 -37.78
C GLY A 40 -22.51 -38.26 -37.93
N GLY A 41 -21.71 -37.44 -37.24
CA GLY A 41 -20.25 -37.39 -37.42
C GLY A 41 -19.50 -38.67 -37.01
N ARG A 42 -20.12 -39.56 -36.23
CA ARG A 42 -19.57 -40.87 -35.84
C ARG A 42 -20.30 -42.02 -36.55
N ARG A 43 -19.58 -43.13 -36.76
CA ARG A 43 -20.14 -44.39 -37.28
C ARG A 43 -20.93 -45.19 -36.22
N GLU A 44 -20.84 -44.77 -34.97
CA GLU A 44 -21.54 -45.39 -33.84
C GLU A 44 -23.00 -44.92 -33.81
N THR A 45 -23.90 -45.83 -33.45
CA THR A 45 -25.32 -45.52 -33.25
C THR A 45 -25.47 -44.67 -31.99
N SER A 46 -26.04 -43.47 -32.14
CA SER A 46 -26.38 -42.63 -30.99
C SER A 46 -27.80 -42.10 -31.15
N VAL A 47 -28.51 -42.05 -30.02
CA VAL A 47 -29.88 -41.51 -29.95
C VAL A 47 -29.85 -40.32 -29.01
N LEU A 48 -30.21 -39.15 -29.53
CA LEU A 48 -30.39 -37.95 -28.72
C LEU A 48 -31.87 -37.63 -28.61
N ARG A 49 -32.36 -37.49 -27.37
CA ARG A 49 -33.73 -37.08 -27.09
C ARG A 49 -33.73 -35.63 -26.61
N TYR A 50 -34.45 -34.75 -27.29
CA TYR A 50 -34.62 -33.35 -26.89
C TYR A 50 -36.07 -32.88 -27.10
N VAL A 51 -36.43 -31.73 -26.54
CA VAL A 51 -37.75 -31.12 -26.70
C VAL A 51 -37.62 -29.91 -27.63
N ASP A 52 -38.48 -29.82 -28.64
CA ASP A 52 -38.50 -28.68 -29.57
C ASP A 52 -39.17 -27.44 -28.96
N GLY A 53 -39.08 -26.30 -29.66
CA GLY A 53 -39.69 -25.04 -29.22
C GLY A 53 -41.23 -25.05 -29.16
N THR A 54 -41.88 -26.12 -29.62
CA THR A 54 -43.33 -26.35 -29.53
C THR A 54 -43.71 -27.29 -28.38
N GLY A 55 -42.72 -27.78 -27.63
CA GLY A 55 -42.92 -28.70 -26.50
C GLY A 55 -43.04 -30.16 -26.90
N ARG A 56 -42.71 -30.53 -28.15
CA ARG A 56 -42.74 -31.93 -28.61
C ARG A 56 -41.37 -32.58 -28.45
N VAL A 57 -41.37 -33.86 -28.06
CA VAL A 57 -40.15 -34.66 -27.95
C VAL A 57 -39.70 -35.10 -29.33
N VAL A 58 -38.44 -34.82 -29.66
CA VAL A 58 -37.75 -35.22 -30.88
C VAL A 58 -36.63 -36.19 -30.52
N LEU A 59 -36.57 -37.28 -31.27
CA LEU A 59 -35.51 -38.29 -31.27
C LEU A 59 -34.65 -38.05 -32.50
N ALA A 60 -33.36 -37.79 -32.29
CA ALA A 60 -32.35 -37.73 -33.32
C ALA A 60 -31.55 -39.04 -33.29
N GLU A 61 -31.78 -39.88 -34.27
CA GLU A 61 -31.07 -41.16 -34.43
C GLU A 61 -29.97 -40.98 -35.47
N ALA A 62 -28.72 -41.05 -35.02
CA ALA A 62 -27.55 -41.04 -35.89
C ALA A 62 -27.13 -42.47 -36.23
N HIS A 63 -27.15 -42.82 -37.52
CA HIS A 63 -26.67 -44.10 -38.04
C HIS A 63 -25.88 -43.89 -39.33
N ASP A 64 -24.66 -44.44 -39.39
CA ASP A 64 -23.80 -44.47 -40.59
C ASP A 64 -23.68 -43.12 -41.33
N GLY A 65 -23.36 -42.05 -40.61
CA GLY A 65 -23.14 -40.75 -41.22
C GLY A 65 -24.40 -39.93 -41.51
N LYS A 66 -25.60 -40.43 -41.16
CA LYS A 66 -26.87 -39.74 -41.38
C LYS A 66 -27.65 -39.65 -40.07
N VAL A 67 -28.38 -38.55 -39.91
CA VAL A 67 -29.27 -38.33 -38.78
C VAL A 67 -30.71 -38.30 -39.29
N VAL A 68 -31.56 -39.08 -38.65
CA VAL A 68 -33.01 -39.04 -38.87
C VAL A 68 -33.64 -38.45 -37.62
N PHE A 69 -34.44 -37.41 -37.81
CA PHE A 69 -35.21 -36.79 -36.75
C PHE A 69 -36.64 -37.32 -36.80
N THR A 70 -37.10 -37.91 -35.71
CA THR A 70 -38.47 -38.41 -35.54
C THR A 70 -39.07 -37.82 -34.28
N PHE A 71 -40.38 -37.55 -34.29
CA PHE A 71 -41.12 -37.33 -33.06
C PHE A 71 -41.34 -38.67 -32.36
N GLU A 72 -41.62 -38.64 -31.05
CA GLU A 72 -41.97 -39.83 -30.26
C GLU A 72 -43.12 -40.65 -30.88
N ASP A 73 -44.00 -39.98 -31.63
CA ASP A 73 -45.13 -40.56 -32.38
C ASP A 73 -44.71 -41.29 -33.69
N ASN A 74 -43.40 -41.45 -33.95
CA ASN A 74 -42.80 -41.96 -35.18
C ASN A 74 -43.09 -41.12 -36.45
N THR A 75 -43.53 -39.88 -36.28
CA THR A 75 -43.70 -38.94 -37.40
C THR A 75 -42.38 -38.24 -37.71
N PRO A 76 -42.07 -37.91 -38.98
CA PRO A 76 -40.81 -37.26 -39.33
C PRO A 76 -40.77 -35.85 -38.72
N ALA A 77 -39.68 -35.53 -38.01
CA ALA A 77 -39.40 -34.22 -37.47
C ALA A 77 -38.50 -33.43 -38.43
N PRO A 78 -38.67 -32.09 -38.52
CA PRO A 78 -37.79 -31.26 -39.32
C PRO A 78 -36.38 -31.24 -38.73
N ASP A 79 -35.36 -31.32 -39.60
CA ASP A 79 -33.96 -31.16 -39.21
C ASP A 79 -33.72 -29.72 -38.72
N PRO A 80 -33.33 -29.50 -37.45
CA PRO A 80 -33.07 -28.16 -36.91
C PRO A 80 -31.83 -27.50 -37.50
N LEU A 81 -30.90 -28.26 -38.10
CA LEU A 81 -29.65 -27.76 -38.66
C LEU A 81 -29.77 -27.40 -40.14
N ALA A 82 -30.70 -28.02 -40.87
CA ALA A 82 -30.91 -27.78 -42.29
C ALA A 82 -31.13 -26.29 -42.65
N PRO A 83 -31.93 -25.49 -41.90
CA PRO A 83 -32.10 -24.06 -42.17
C PRO A 83 -30.84 -23.23 -41.91
N LEU A 84 -29.97 -23.71 -41.01
CA LEU A 84 -28.74 -23.02 -40.62
C LEU A 84 -27.55 -23.40 -41.52
N GLY A 85 -27.68 -24.46 -42.32
CA GLY A 85 -26.63 -24.96 -43.21
C GLY A 85 -25.36 -25.38 -42.45
N LEU A 86 -25.50 -25.79 -41.18
CA LEU A 86 -24.37 -26.08 -40.31
C LEU A 86 -23.94 -27.54 -40.43
N ASP A 87 -22.67 -27.76 -40.73
CA ASP A 87 -22.01 -29.05 -40.58
C ASP A 87 -21.38 -29.18 -39.17
N LEU A 88 -20.77 -30.34 -38.88
CA LEU A 88 -20.08 -30.58 -37.61
C LEU A 88 -19.01 -29.51 -37.31
N ALA A 89 -18.33 -29.00 -38.33
CA ALA A 89 -17.31 -27.96 -38.16
C ALA A 89 -17.92 -26.60 -37.81
N GLY A 90 -19.07 -26.25 -38.41
CA GLY A 90 -19.86 -25.07 -38.09
C GLY A 90 -20.45 -25.11 -36.69
N LEU A 91 -21.01 -26.25 -36.29
CA LEU A 91 -21.52 -26.46 -34.94
C LEU A 91 -20.43 -26.43 -33.86
N ARG A 92 -19.26 -27.02 -34.13
CA ARG A 92 -18.09 -26.90 -33.23
C ARG A 92 -17.64 -25.46 -33.04
N ARG A 93 -17.76 -24.65 -34.09
CA ARG A 93 -17.39 -23.23 -34.03
C ARG A 93 -18.37 -22.41 -33.18
N ILE A 94 -19.66 -22.73 -33.24
CA ILE A 94 -20.70 -22.00 -32.49
C ILE A 94 -20.79 -22.46 -31.03
N SER A 95 -20.51 -23.74 -30.75
CA SER A 95 -20.50 -24.32 -29.39
C SER A 95 -19.32 -23.86 -28.53
N HIS A 96 -18.26 -23.32 -29.14
CA HIS A 96 -17.10 -22.81 -28.42
C HIS A 96 -17.12 -21.28 -28.38
N VAL A 97 -17.64 -20.71 -27.29
CA VAL A 97 -17.52 -19.27 -27.02
C VAL A 97 -16.11 -19.00 -26.50
N ARG A 98 -15.32 -18.21 -27.24
CA ARG A 98 -14.00 -17.73 -26.77
C ARG A 98 -14.19 -16.45 -25.95
N GLY A 99 -13.21 -16.09 -25.11
CA GLY A 99 -13.26 -14.84 -24.33
C GLY A 99 -13.51 -13.60 -25.20
N THR A 100 -12.95 -13.58 -26.41
CA THR A 100 -13.17 -12.52 -27.40
C THR A 100 -14.61 -12.41 -27.91
N ASP A 101 -15.37 -13.50 -27.86
CA ASP A 101 -16.77 -13.54 -28.28
C ASP A 101 -17.68 -13.01 -27.16
N MET A 102 -17.29 -13.20 -25.90
CA MET A 102 -17.96 -12.60 -24.73
C MET A 102 -17.79 -11.08 -24.70
N ASP A 103 -16.61 -10.56 -25.06
CA ASP A 103 -16.36 -9.12 -25.15
C ASP A 103 -17.26 -8.44 -26.19
N ARG A 104 -17.52 -9.12 -27.32
CA ARG A 104 -18.43 -8.63 -28.37
C ARG A 104 -19.89 -8.68 -27.92
N LEU A 105 -20.30 -9.74 -27.24
CA LEU A 105 -21.64 -9.83 -26.66
C LEU A 105 -21.87 -8.72 -25.62
N ALA A 106 -20.90 -8.47 -24.75
CA ALA A 106 -20.92 -7.37 -23.78
C ALA A 106 -21.03 -5.99 -24.46
N ALA A 107 -20.34 -5.79 -25.58
CA ALA A 107 -20.47 -4.57 -26.37
C ALA A 107 -21.87 -4.40 -27.00
N THR A 108 -22.52 -5.50 -27.38
CA THR A 108 -23.86 -5.45 -28.01
C THR A 108 -25.03 -5.42 -27.02
N THR A 109 -24.86 -5.89 -25.78
CA THR A 109 -25.89 -5.88 -24.73
C THR A 109 -25.75 -4.68 -23.78
N SER A 110 -24.80 -3.79 -24.02
CA SER A 110 -24.57 -2.62 -23.18
C SER A 110 -25.69 -1.58 -23.38
N GLY A 111 -26.78 -1.72 -22.62
CA GLY A 111 -27.59 -0.58 -22.23
C GLY A 111 -26.79 0.38 -21.33
N PRO A 112 -27.35 1.54 -20.96
CA PRO A 112 -26.74 2.41 -19.96
C PRO A 112 -26.50 1.60 -18.67
N VAL A 113 -25.26 1.57 -18.18
CA VAL A 113 -24.90 0.84 -16.97
C VAL A 113 -25.68 1.44 -15.79
N PRO A 114 -26.39 0.62 -14.99
CA PRO A 114 -27.06 1.13 -13.80
C PRO A 114 -26.04 1.77 -12.85
N PRO A 115 -26.34 2.94 -12.25
CA PRO A 115 -25.40 3.64 -11.38
C PRO A 115 -24.94 2.78 -10.19
N GLU A 116 -25.78 1.87 -9.71
CA GLU A 116 -25.47 0.95 -8.63
C GLU A 116 -24.36 -0.04 -9.02
N LEU A 117 -24.30 -0.44 -10.29
CA LEU A 117 -23.31 -1.37 -10.80
C LEU A 117 -21.96 -0.67 -11.00
N ASP A 118 -21.97 0.58 -11.43
CA ASP A 118 -20.74 1.40 -11.52
C ASP A 118 -20.18 1.74 -10.14
N GLU A 119 -21.03 2.04 -9.16
CA GLU A 119 -20.62 2.22 -7.77
C GLU A 119 -20.02 0.93 -7.18
N ALA A 120 -20.68 -0.22 -7.39
CA ALA A 120 -20.16 -1.52 -6.97
C ALA A 120 -18.81 -1.86 -7.61
N ARG A 121 -18.60 -1.50 -8.89
CA ARG A 121 -17.31 -1.67 -9.58
C ARG A 121 -16.22 -0.78 -8.99
N ARG A 122 -16.54 0.47 -8.65
CA ARG A 122 -15.59 1.38 -7.99
C ARG A 122 -15.21 0.90 -6.60
N MET A 123 -16.18 0.48 -5.81
CA MET A 123 -15.92 -0.12 -4.49
C MET A 123 -15.07 -1.38 -4.60
N LEU A 124 -15.33 -2.23 -5.60
CA LEU A 124 -14.52 -3.43 -5.84
C LEU A 124 -13.08 -3.09 -6.24
N SER A 125 -12.87 -2.07 -7.08
CA SER A 125 -11.52 -1.63 -7.43
C SER A 125 -10.77 -1.06 -6.24
N GLU A 126 -11.45 -0.26 -5.40
CA GLU A 126 -10.86 0.31 -4.19
C GLU A 126 -10.47 -0.79 -3.19
N LEU A 127 -11.34 -1.77 -2.95
CA LEU A 127 -11.03 -2.90 -2.08
C LEU A 127 -9.89 -3.77 -2.61
N ARG A 128 -9.74 -3.89 -3.94
CA ARG A 128 -8.62 -4.61 -4.56
C ARG A 128 -7.30 -3.88 -4.35
N GLU A 129 -7.29 -2.57 -4.50
CA GLU A 129 -6.11 -1.73 -4.23
C GLU A 129 -5.71 -1.81 -2.76
N GLN A 130 -6.67 -1.73 -1.84
CA GLN A 130 -6.42 -1.91 -0.41
C GLN A 130 -5.86 -3.31 -0.08
N LEU A 131 -6.34 -4.36 -0.76
CA LEU A 131 -5.84 -5.72 -0.57
C LEU A 131 -4.42 -5.88 -1.09
N GLU A 132 -4.09 -5.27 -2.24
CA GLU A 132 -2.72 -5.29 -2.78
C GLU A 132 -1.73 -4.60 -1.83
N VAL A 133 -2.09 -3.43 -1.29
CA VAL A 133 -1.28 -2.73 -0.29
C VAL A 133 -1.11 -3.56 0.99
N ALA A 134 -2.16 -4.24 1.45
CA ALA A 134 -2.10 -5.09 2.63
C ALA A 134 -1.21 -6.33 2.42
N ASP A 135 -1.28 -6.96 1.24
CA ASP A 135 -0.45 -8.11 0.88
C ASP A 135 1.04 -7.71 0.81
N ASP A 136 1.36 -6.55 0.26
CA ASP A 136 2.73 -6.04 0.20
C ASP A 136 3.28 -5.73 1.60
N ALA A 137 2.48 -5.07 2.45
CA ALA A 137 2.86 -4.85 3.84
C ALA A 137 3.08 -6.17 4.61
N GLN A 138 2.28 -7.21 4.33
CA GLN A 138 2.49 -8.53 4.93
C GLN A 138 3.82 -9.16 4.47
N ARG A 139 4.15 -9.07 3.18
CA ARG A 139 5.42 -9.59 2.64
C ARG A 139 6.62 -8.87 3.26
N GLU A 140 6.55 -7.56 3.43
CA GLU A 140 7.59 -6.78 4.11
C GLU A 140 7.76 -7.22 5.56
N LEU A 141 6.66 -7.43 6.28
CA LEU A 141 6.69 -7.89 7.67
C LEU A 141 7.24 -9.31 7.81
N GLU A 142 6.94 -10.21 6.87
CA GLU A 142 7.52 -11.55 6.82
C GLU A 142 9.04 -11.50 6.53
N ALA A 143 9.47 -10.62 5.63
CA ALA A 143 10.89 -10.40 5.35
C ALA A 143 11.63 -9.88 6.58
N LEU A 144 11.06 -8.91 7.30
CA LEU A 144 11.61 -8.39 8.56
C LEU A 144 11.70 -9.46 9.64
N ARG A 145 10.67 -10.31 9.77
CA ARG A 145 10.69 -11.46 10.71
C ARG A 145 11.81 -12.45 10.37
N TYR A 146 12.04 -12.72 9.10
CA TYR A 146 13.14 -13.58 8.66
C TYR A 146 14.51 -12.97 9.01
N GLN A 147 14.67 -11.67 8.78
CA GLN A 147 15.89 -10.94 9.14
C GLN A 147 16.14 -10.96 10.66
N LEU A 148 15.11 -10.70 11.46
CA LEU A 148 15.19 -10.77 12.93
C LEU A 148 15.60 -12.16 13.42
N ALA A 149 15.02 -13.23 12.87
CA ALA A 149 15.41 -14.60 13.20
C ALA A 149 16.88 -14.88 12.86
N GLY A 150 17.39 -14.33 11.76
CA GLY A 150 18.81 -14.40 11.39
C GLY A 150 19.72 -13.67 12.37
N VAL A 151 19.33 -12.47 12.81
CA VAL A 151 20.08 -11.68 13.81
C VAL A 151 20.09 -12.39 15.17
N ASP A 152 18.96 -12.94 15.61
CA ASP A 152 18.88 -13.72 16.86
C ASP A 152 19.81 -14.93 16.83
N GLU A 153 19.90 -15.63 15.70
CA GLU A 153 20.80 -16.76 15.56
C GLU A 153 22.28 -16.31 15.61
N GLN A 154 22.63 -15.22 14.93
CA GLN A 154 23.96 -14.62 15.03
C GLN A 154 24.31 -14.22 16.47
N LEU A 155 23.37 -13.63 17.21
CA LEU A 155 23.56 -13.27 18.61
C LEU A 155 23.76 -14.51 19.49
N ARG A 156 22.99 -15.58 19.29
CA ARG A 156 23.22 -16.86 19.99
C ARG A 156 24.60 -17.44 19.68
N ASP A 157 25.01 -17.37 18.42
CA ASP A 157 26.31 -17.89 18.00
C ASP A 157 27.46 -17.10 18.61
N VAL A 158 27.35 -15.77 18.73
CA VAL A 158 28.34 -14.90 19.39
C VAL A 158 28.35 -15.11 20.90
N THR A 159 27.19 -15.19 21.54
CA THR A 159 27.08 -15.25 23.01
C THR A 159 27.36 -16.63 23.59
N ALA A 160 26.95 -17.70 22.91
CA ALA A 160 27.09 -19.08 23.40
C ALA A 160 28.03 -19.93 22.55
N GLY A 161 27.98 -19.83 21.22
CA GLY A 161 28.75 -20.69 20.32
C GLY A 161 30.25 -20.37 20.30
N ALA A 162 30.59 -19.11 20.03
CA ALA A 162 31.96 -18.63 19.91
C ALA A 162 32.79 -18.82 21.20
N PRO A 163 32.34 -18.39 22.39
CA PRO A 163 33.11 -18.60 23.62
C PRO A 163 33.26 -20.07 24.00
N ARG A 164 32.25 -20.92 23.73
CA ARG A 164 32.37 -22.38 23.97
C ARG A 164 33.40 -23.02 23.03
N ARG A 165 33.40 -22.66 21.75
CA ARG A 165 34.40 -23.12 20.77
C ARG A 165 35.80 -22.65 21.14
N GLN A 166 35.94 -21.41 21.58
CA GLN A 166 37.20 -20.84 22.06
C GLN A 166 37.68 -21.54 23.35
N PHE A 167 36.79 -21.79 24.30
CA PHE A 167 37.09 -22.55 25.52
C PHE A 167 37.53 -23.98 25.21
N ALA A 168 36.82 -24.69 24.33
CA ALA A 168 37.21 -26.03 23.89
C ALA A 168 38.60 -26.05 23.25
N ARG A 169 38.94 -25.02 22.46
CA ARG A 169 40.28 -24.84 21.87
C ARG A 169 41.35 -24.62 22.93
N LEU A 170 41.08 -23.74 23.91
CA LEU A 170 41.99 -23.47 25.03
C LEU A 170 42.21 -24.72 25.90
N VAL A 171 41.17 -25.53 26.12
CA VAL A 171 41.28 -26.80 26.85
C VAL A 171 42.17 -27.79 26.09
N LEU A 172 42.02 -27.91 24.78
CA LEU A 172 42.91 -28.73 23.94
C LEU A 172 44.36 -28.24 23.98
N GLN A 173 44.58 -26.93 23.87
CA GLN A 173 45.92 -26.34 24.01
C GLN A 173 46.52 -26.60 25.39
N LEU A 174 45.73 -26.51 26.46
CA LEU A 174 46.16 -26.84 27.81
C LEU A 174 46.51 -28.33 27.97
N GLN A 175 45.73 -29.23 27.37
CA GLN A 175 46.04 -30.67 27.37
C GLN A 175 47.33 -30.96 26.60
N GLN A 176 47.54 -30.27 25.48
CA GLN A 176 48.77 -30.37 24.71
C GLN A 176 49.97 -29.88 25.53
N VAL A 177 49.90 -28.67 26.11
CA VAL A 177 50.97 -28.12 26.97
C VAL A 177 51.21 -29.03 28.18
N ARG A 178 50.19 -29.61 28.79
CA ARG A 178 50.34 -30.59 29.88
C ARG A 178 51.04 -31.86 29.42
N SER A 179 50.73 -32.36 28.21
CA SER A 179 51.41 -33.52 27.65
C SER A 179 52.88 -33.22 27.29
N GLU A 180 53.15 -32.03 26.76
CA GLU A 180 54.50 -31.55 26.46
C GLU A 180 55.29 -31.29 27.74
N ALA A 181 54.66 -30.76 28.79
CA ALA A 181 55.26 -30.56 30.11
C ALA A 181 55.49 -31.88 30.86
N ALA A 182 54.63 -32.89 30.68
CA ALA A 182 54.86 -34.24 31.20
C ALA A 182 56.04 -34.93 30.50
N LEU A 183 56.25 -34.63 29.21
CA LEU A 183 57.42 -35.09 28.44
C LEU A 183 58.69 -34.29 28.78
N ALA A 184 58.58 -33.01 29.12
CA ALA A 184 59.67 -32.14 29.55
C ALA A 184 59.95 -32.23 31.07
N GLY A 185 59.15 -33.02 31.79
CA GLY A 185 59.12 -33.14 33.24
C GLY A 185 60.20 -34.03 33.84
N GLU A 186 61.46 -33.82 33.47
CA GLU A 186 62.59 -34.05 34.38
C GLU A 186 62.96 -32.70 35.02
N GLN A 187 62.20 -32.36 36.06
CA GLN A 187 62.50 -31.43 37.16
C GLN A 187 62.57 -29.91 36.88
N ALA A 188 62.83 -29.41 35.66
CA ALA A 188 62.91 -27.96 35.41
C ALA A 188 61.57 -27.29 35.01
N GLY A 189 60.67 -28.02 34.34
CA GLY A 189 59.41 -27.46 33.82
C GLY A 189 58.28 -27.28 34.84
N LEU A 190 58.29 -28.06 35.94
CA LEU A 190 57.21 -28.06 36.94
C LEU A 190 57.14 -26.75 37.73
N ALA A 191 58.27 -26.16 38.08
CA ALA A 191 58.31 -24.90 38.83
C ALA A 191 57.81 -23.70 37.99
N ALA A 192 58.12 -23.67 36.69
CA ALA A 192 57.64 -22.62 35.78
C ALA A 192 56.13 -22.76 35.51
N ALA A 193 55.65 -23.98 35.31
CA ALA A 193 54.23 -24.26 35.13
C ALA A 193 53.40 -23.90 36.37
N ASP A 194 53.90 -24.16 37.59
CA ASP A 194 53.22 -23.77 38.83
C ASP A 194 53.13 -22.25 38.99
N VAL A 195 54.18 -21.50 38.60
CA VAL A 195 54.17 -20.03 38.63
C VAL A 195 53.12 -19.47 37.65
N GLU A 196 53.02 -20.04 36.45
CA GLU A 196 52.03 -19.66 35.45
C GLU A 196 50.60 -20.01 35.89
N LEU A 197 50.40 -21.18 36.51
CA LEU A 197 49.08 -21.60 37.01
C LEU A 197 48.61 -20.69 38.16
N LEU A 198 49.54 -20.26 39.03
CA LEU A 198 49.27 -19.30 40.09
C LEU A 198 48.97 -17.89 39.55
N SER A 199 49.58 -17.46 38.43
CA SER A 199 49.24 -16.17 37.83
C SER A 199 47.84 -16.21 37.20
N VAL A 200 47.51 -17.26 36.45
CA VAL A 200 46.17 -17.44 35.87
C VAL A 200 45.11 -17.51 36.97
N ALA A 201 45.38 -18.20 38.08
CA ALA A 201 44.46 -18.24 39.22
C ALA A 201 44.23 -16.86 39.85
N ARG A 202 45.25 -15.97 39.88
CA ARG A 202 45.09 -14.59 40.32
C ARG A 202 44.23 -13.78 39.36
N ASP A 203 44.43 -13.95 38.05
CA ASP A 203 43.65 -13.24 37.03
C ASP A 203 42.17 -13.64 37.06
N VAL A 204 41.89 -14.93 37.23
CA VAL A 204 40.53 -15.45 37.40
C VAL A 204 39.90 -14.89 38.68
N ARG A 205 40.64 -14.82 39.79
CA ARG A 205 40.15 -14.25 41.05
C ARG A 205 39.89 -12.73 40.92
N ALA A 206 40.75 -12.00 40.21
CA ALA A 206 40.54 -10.59 39.93
C ALA A 206 39.31 -10.36 39.04
N LEU A 207 39.11 -11.21 38.03
CA LEU A 207 37.93 -11.18 37.18
C LEU A 207 36.65 -11.47 37.99
N ALA A 208 36.67 -12.50 38.86
CA ALA A 208 35.57 -12.82 39.74
C ALA A 208 35.20 -11.64 40.66
N GLY A 209 36.20 -10.97 41.26
CA GLY A 209 35.96 -9.77 42.08
C GLY A 209 35.35 -8.61 41.29
N ARG A 210 35.73 -8.41 40.03
CA ARG A 210 35.07 -7.42 39.16
C ARG A 210 33.61 -7.77 38.87
N TRP A 211 33.32 -9.05 38.64
CA TRP A 211 31.94 -9.52 38.44
C TRP A 211 31.09 -9.36 39.69
N GLU A 212 31.62 -9.72 40.86
CA GLU A 212 30.93 -9.51 42.14
C GLU A 212 30.65 -8.02 42.37
N GLY A 213 31.61 -7.14 42.09
CA GLY A 213 31.42 -5.68 42.15
C GLY A 213 30.36 -5.17 41.18
N ALA A 214 30.35 -5.66 39.93
CA ALA A 214 29.36 -5.28 38.92
C ALA A 214 27.95 -5.75 39.31
N VAL A 215 27.81 -6.96 39.86
CA VAL A 215 26.54 -7.48 40.37
C VAL A 215 26.05 -6.65 41.55
N ALA A 216 26.93 -6.30 42.49
CA ALA A 216 26.56 -5.44 43.62
C ALA A 216 26.08 -4.05 43.16
N GLN A 217 26.76 -3.44 42.17
CA GLN A 217 26.34 -2.17 41.58
C GLN A 217 25.00 -2.29 40.85
N ALA A 218 24.76 -3.39 40.14
CA ALA A 218 23.50 -3.63 39.45
C ALA A 218 22.33 -3.83 40.43
N GLU A 219 22.56 -4.56 41.53
CA GLU A 219 21.58 -4.72 42.63
C GLU A 219 21.31 -3.38 43.32
N GLU A 220 22.33 -2.57 43.60
CA GLU A 220 22.15 -1.22 44.16
C GLU A 220 21.36 -0.31 43.22
N ALA A 221 21.67 -0.34 41.92
CA ALA A 221 20.93 0.41 40.91
C ALA A 221 19.47 -0.07 40.81
N ARG A 222 19.23 -1.38 40.88
CA ARG A 222 17.90 -1.98 40.88
C ARG A 222 17.11 -1.60 42.14
N ALA A 223 17.76 -1.57 43.30
CA ALA A 223 17.15 -1.12 44.55
C ALA A 223 16.81 0.38 44.51
N LYS A 224 17.68 1.23 43.95
CA LYS A 224 17.42 2.66 43.72
C LYS A 224 16.26 2.89 42.75
N PHE A 225 16.12 2.04 41.73
CA PHE A 225 15.04 2.12 40.76
C PHE A 225 13.68 1.66 41.34
N GLY A 226 13.71 0.72 42.30
CA GLY A 226 12.54 0.28 43.06
C GLY A 226 11.45 -0.33 42.17
N THR A 227 10.20 0.12 42.38
CA THR A 227 8.99 -0.32 41.66
C THR A 227 8.59 0.59 40.50
N ARG A 228 9.46 1.49 40.06
CA ARG A 228 9.17 2.39 38.93
C ARG A 228 8.95 1.57 37.65
N ALA A 229 7.97 2.00 36.84
CA ALA A 229 7.73 1.41 35.54
C ALA A 229 9.01 1.50 34.70
N ARG A 230 9.40 0.38 34.10
CA ARG A 230 10.53 0.35 33.17
C ARG A 230 10.02 0.83 31.83
N LEU A 231 10.67 1.86 31.30
CA LEU A 231 10.42 2.33 29.94
C LEU A 231 10.81 1.22 28.97
N ASP A 232 10.01 1.03 27.94
CA ASP A 232 10.41 0.18 26.82
C ASP A 232 11.53 0.84 25.99
N ALA A 233 12.04 0.13 24.98
CA ALA A 233 13.17 0.62 24.20
C ALA A 233 12.84 1.90 23.40
N GLU A 234 11.59 2.06 22.96
CA GLU A 234 11.14 3.22 22.19
C GLU A 234 10.92 4.42 23.11
N GLU A 235 10.28 4.21 24.26
CA GLU A 235 10.08 5.21 25.30
C GLU A 235 11.41 5.72 25.87
N LEU A 236 12.42 4.85 26.02
CA LEU A 236 13.74 5.24 26.49
C LEU A 236 14.50 6.05 25.43
N ALA A 237 14.42 5.65 24.16
CA ALA A 237 14.99 6.41 23.05
C ALA A 237 14.34 7.80 22.93
N HIS A 238 13.01 7.86 23.08
CA HIS A 238 12.28 9.12 23.07
C HIS A 238 12.63 10.00 24.28
N ALA A 239 12.69 9.45 25.49
CA ALA A 239 13.09 10.18 26.69
C ALA A 239 14.52 10.72 26.59
N ALA A 240 15.44 9.99 25.94
CA ALA A 240 16.82 10.44 25.71
C ALA A 240 16.91 11.64 24.74
N THR A 241 15.88 11.87 23.91
CA THR A 241 15.80 13.06 23.04
C THR A 241 15.19 14.28 23.74
N MET A 242 14.54 14.08 24.89
CA MET A 242 13.97 15.18 25.67
C MET A 242 15.07 15.87 26.49
N PRO A 243 15.06 17.21 26.58
CA PRO A 243 15.95 17.93 27.48
C PRO A 243 15.68 17.53 28.95
N ASP A 244 16.73 17.30 29.73
CA ASP A 244 16.63 16.95 31.16
C ASP A 244 15.89 18.02 32.01
N HIS A 245 15.82 19.24 31.48
CA HIS A 245 15.19 20.39 32.14
C HIS A 245 14.31 21.15 31.14
N VAL A 246 13.18 21.66 31.63
CA VAL A 246 12.29 22.53 30.84
C VAL A 246 13.09 23.78 30.42
N PRO A 247 13.14 24.11 29.11
CA PRO A 247 13.81 25.33 28.65
C PRO A 247 13.23 26.57 29.33
N VAL A 248 14.10 27.49 29.76
CA VAL A 248 13.72 28.68 30.54
C VAL A 248 12.77 29.60 29.77
N GLU A 249 12.81 29.57 28.43
CA GLU A 249 12.00 30.38 27.52
C GLU A 249 10.60 29.80 27.26
N LEU A 250 10.38 28.51 27.56
CA LEU A 250 9.13 27.81 27.25
C LEU A 250 7.89 28.45 27.90
N PRO A 251 7.93 28.90 29.18
CA PRO A 251 6.81 29.64 29.78
C PRO A 251 6.50 30.95 29.06
N GLY A 252 7.53 31.64 28.52
CA GLY A 252 7.37 32.87 27.75
C GLY A 252 6.70 32.60 26.41
N LEU A 253 7.20 31.62 25.65
CA LEU A 253 6.62 31.20 24.38
C LEU A 253 5.17 30.68 24.54
N ALA A 254 4.88 29.95 25.62
CA ALA A 254 3.53 29.50 25.92
C ALA A 254 2.58 30.66 26.23
N ALA A 255 3.05 31.69 26.93
CA ALA A 255 2.27 32.91 27.20
C ALA A 255 2.04 33.72 25.91
N GLU A 256 3.05 33.82 25.04
CA GLU A 256 2.93 34.47 23.73
C GLU A 256 1.92 33.74 22.82
N LEU A 257 1.96 32.40 22.79
CA LEU A 257 0.98 31.61 22.05
C LEU A 257 -0.44 31.83 22.57
N ALA A 258 -0.63 31.78 23.89
CA ALA A 258 -1.93 32.00 24.51
C ALA A 258 -2.47 33.42 24.22
N MET A 259 -1.58 34.42 24.16
CA MET A 259 -1.94 35.78 23.77
C MET A 259 -2.29 35.88 22.28
N ALA A 260 -1.56 35.19 21.40
CA ALA A 260 -1.88 35.14 19.98
C ALA A 260 -3.23 34.45 19.73
N GLU A 261 -3.54 33.38 20.45
CA GLU A 261 -4.83 32.68 20.37
C GLU A 261 -5.98 33.55 20.88
N SER A 262 -5.79 34.32 21.95
CA SER A 262 -6.82 35.23 22.45
C SER A 262 -7.11 36.37 21.47
N ILE A 263 -6.06 36.96 20.87
CA ILE A 263 -6.21 37.96 19.80
C ILE A 263 -6.92 37.34 18.60
N ARG A 264 -6.58 36.10 18.21
CA ARG A 264 -7.26 35.41 17.12
C ARG A 264 -8.75 35.23 17.42
N ALA A 265 -9.09 34.78 18.62
CA ALA A 265 -10.49 34.59 19.02
C ALA A 265 -11.26 35.91 19.07
N GLU A 266 -10.62 37.00 19.49
CA GLU A 266 -11.22 38.33 19.48
C GLU A 266 -11.47 38.82 18.06
N LEU A 267 -10.50 38.67 17.15
CA LEU A 267 -10.65 39.01 15.74
C LEU A 267 -11.71 38.14 15.04
N GLU A 268 -11.78 36.86 15.38
CA GLU A 268 -12.80 35.92 14.90
C GLU A 268 -14.20 36.32 15.38
N ALA A 269 -14.33 36.83 16.61
CA ALA A 269 -15.59 37.36 17.13
C ALA A 269 -15.99 38.71 16.52
N GLN A 270 -15.02 39.53 16.11
CA GLN A 270 -15.25 40.80 15.41
C GLN A 270 -15.61 40.61 13.93
N LEU A 271 -15.23 39.47 13.34
CA LEU A 271 -15.66 39.10 12.00
C LEU A 271 -17.17 38.80 12.00
N PRO A 272 -17.99 39.45 11.16
CA PRO A 272 -19.39 39.10 11.06
C PRO A 272 -19.51 37.64 10.61
N ALA A 273 -20.32 36.85 11.33
CA ALA A 273 -20.60 35.46 10.99
C ALA A 273 -20.85 35.32 9.48
N PRO A 274 -20.34 34.28 8.80
CA PRO A 274 -20.50 34.11 7.36
C PRO A 274 -21.99 34.04 7.03
N THR A 275 -22.56 35.20 6.71
CA THR A 275 -23.98 35.31 6.40
C THR A 275 -24.22 34.45 5.16
N THR A 276 -25.11 33.48 5.30
CA THR A 276 -25.59 32.62 4.23
C THR A 276 -25.97 33.46 3.01
N SER A 277 -25.06 33.51 2.02
CA SER A 277 -25.16 33.80 0.57
C SER A 277 -26.17 34.83 0.00
N LYS A 278 -27.05 35.48 0.77
CA LYS A 278 -28.18 36.26 0.26
C LYS A 278 -28.12 37.77 0.53
N LYS A 279 -27.13 38.26 1.30
CA LYS A 279 -26.94 39.69 1.59
C LYS A 279 -25.48 40.14 1.58
N GLN A 280 -24.63 39.55 0.74
CA GLN A 280 -23.35 40.21 0.44
C GLN A 280 -23.67 41.48 -0.35
N LYS A 281 -23.34 42.65 0.23
CA LYS A 281 -23.34 43.92 -0.52
C LYS A 281 -22.53 43.67 -1.80
N LYS A 282 -23.04 44.12 -2.95
CA LYS A 282 -22.28 44.04 -4.20
C LYS A 282 -20.88 44.59 -3.93
N PRO A 283 -19.82 43.85 -4.28
CA PRO A 283 -18.46 44.30 -4.06
C PRO A 283 -18.29 45.69 -4.66
N SER A 284 -17.62 46.58 -3.94
CA SER A 284 -17.37 47.96 -4.35
C SER A 284 -16.63 48.04 -5.69
N HIS A 285 -15.85 47.01 -6.01
CA HIS A 285 -15.12 46.88 -7.27
C HIS A 285 -15.25 45.45 -7.82
N PRO A 286 -15.42 45.25 -9.14
CA PRO A 286 -15.57 43.92 -9.75
C PRO A 286 -14.37 42.98 -9.52
N ALA A 287 -13.19 43.52 -9.19
CA ALA A 287 -12.00 42.73 -8.88
C ALA A 287 -12.02 42.09 -7.48
N VAL A 288 -12.84 42.57 -6.54
CA VAL A 288 -12.82 42.09 -5.13
C VAL A 288 -13.11 40.59 -5.00
N PRO A 289 -14.10 40.00 -5.72
CA PRO A 289 -14.32 38.55 -5.68
C PRO A 289 -13.18 37.74 -6.30
N GLN A 290 -12.39 38.36 -7.19
CA GLN A 290 -11.28 37.71 -7.88
C GLN A 290 -10.03 37.72 -6.99
N LEU A 291 -9.73 38.85 -6.35
CA LEU A 291 -8.67 38.98 -5.35
C LEU A 291 -8.92 38.07 -4.14
N ALA A 292 -10.17 37.84 -3.75
CA ALA A 292 -10.53 36.93 -2.66
C ALA A 292 -10.28 35.43 -2.98
N ARG A 293 -10.06 35.08 -4.26
CA ARG A 293 -9.76 33.70 -4.69
C ARG A 293 -8.27 33.46 -4.96
N ALA A 294 -7.47 34.53 -5.01
CA ALA A 294 -6.03 34.43 -5.20
C ALA A 294 -5.34 33.89 -3.94
N ASP A 295 -4.09 33.47 -4.06
CA ASP A 295 -3.23 33.15 -2.92
C ASP A 295 -3.10 34.39 -2.02
N GLN A 296 -3.77 34.34 -0.87
CA GLN A 296 -3.87 35.47 0.04
C GLN A 296 -2.52 35.84 0.64
N ASP A 297 -1.62 34.87 0.86
CA ASP A 297 -0.32 35.14 1.48
C ASP A 297 0.59 35.94 0.55
N THR A 298 0.53 35.65 -0.76
CA THR A 298 1.28 36.38 -1.78
C THR A 298 0.69 37.77 -2.01
N LEU A 299 -0.64 37.87 -2.06
CA LEU A 299 -1.35 39.14 -2.26
C LEU A 299 -1.12 40.12 -1.09
N TRP A 300 -1.23 39.66 0.16
CA TRP A 300 -1.01 40.50 1.33
C TRP A 300 0.45 40.92 1.51
N ARG A 301 1.42 40.07 1.11
CA ARG A 301 2.84 40.47 1.09
C ARG A 301 3.10 41.57 0.08
N ALA A 302 2.56 41.45 -1.13
CA ALA A 302 2.70 42.48 -2.17
C ALA A 302 2.04 43.80 -1.76
N ALA A 303 0.80 43.75 -1.23
CA ALA A 303 0.10 44.94 -0.76
C ALA A 303 0.87 45.69 0.33
N ARG A 304 1.41 44.98 1.32
CA ARG A 304 2.23 45.59 2.39
C ARG A 304 3.52 46.21 1.85
N ALA A 305 4.16 45.57 0.86
CA ALA A 305 5.37 46.13 0.25
C ALA A 305 5.09 47.47 -0.44
N VAL A 306 3.92 47.60 -1.09
CA VAL A 306 3.46 48.84 -1.73
C VAL A 306 3.12 49.91 -0.69
N GLU A 307 2.40 49.57 0.39
CA GLU A 307 2.13 50.51 1.49
C GLU A 307 3.42 51.06 2.11
N VAL A 308 4.39 50.19 2.40
CA VAL A 308 5.69 50.60 2.95
C VAL A 308 6.46 51.48 1.95
N ALA A 309 6.38 51.19 0.65
CA ALA A 309 7.01 52.03 -0.38
C ALA A 309 6.33 53.40 -0.48
N ASP A 310 5.00 53.46 -0.44
CA ASP A 310 4.22 54.71 -0.47
C ASP A 310 4.46 55.57 0.78
N GLU A 311 4.56 54.96 1.97
CA GLU A 311 4.94 55.65 3.20
C GLU A 311 6.33 56.28 3.09
N ARG A 312 7.32 55.56 2.55
CA ARG A 312 8.69 56.08 2.35
C ARG A 312 8.73 57.21 1.31
N VAL A 313 7.91 57.14 0.27
CA VAL A 313 7.76 58.21 -0.74
C VAL A 313 7.05 59.42 -0.14
N ASN A 314 6.02 59.21 0.69
CA ASN A 314 5.33 60.28 1.41
C ASN A 314 6.24 60.95 2.43
N GLU A 315 7.07 60.20 3.17
CA GLU A 315 8.10 60.76 4.06
C GLU A 315 9.15 61.56 3.28
N ALA A 316 9.61 61.06 2.13
CA ALA A 316 10.53 61.78 1.25
C ALA A 316 9.89 63.05 0.66
N SER A 317 8.60 63.01 0.32
CA SER A 317 7.81 64.14 -0.19
C SER A 317 7.53 65.18 0.91
N LEU A 318 7.27 64.76 2.15
CA LEU A 318 7.15 65.63 3.32
C LEU A 318 8.47 66.31 3.66
N ALA A 319 9.59 65.58 3.55
CA ALA A 319 10.93 66.15 3.68
C ALA A 319 11.22 67.19 2.58
N LEU A 320 10.67 67.01 1.38
CA LEU A 320 10.77 67.93 0.24
C LEU A 320 9.89 69.19 0.40
N GLY A 321 8.69 69.04 0.99
CA GLY A 321 7.72 70.10 1.21
C GLY A 321 8.00 71.01 2.42
N GLY A 322 9.06 70.71 3.20
CA GLY A 322 9.41 71.44 4.41
C GLY A 322 10.70 72.27 4.35
N LEU A 323 11.61 72.01 3.40
CA LEU A 323 12.90 72.71 3.34
C LEU A 323 13.36 72.95 1.89
N ASP A 324 13.36 74.23 1.51
CA ASP A 324 14.12 74.78 0.39
C ASP A 324 15.57 74.28 0.43
N GLY A 325 15.96 73.41 -0.51
CA GLY A 325 17.35 73.00 -0.63
C GLY A 325 17.50 71.69 -1.40
N GLY A 326 17.87 71.81 -2.68
CA GLY A 326 17.89 70.70 -3.62
C GLY A 326 18.82 69.54 -3.21
N ALA A 327 18.22 68.38 -2.93
CA ALA A 327 18.82 67.04 -3.06
C ALA A 327 17.81 65.90 -2.72
N GLY A 328 16.50 66.09 -2.93
CA GLY A 328 15.49 65.36 -2.13
C GLY A 328 14.69 64.24 -2.79
N ILE A 329 14.89 63.93 -4.08
CA ILE A 329 14.39 62.68 -4.68
C ILE A 329 15.57 62.07 -5.42
N THR A 330 16.20 61.06 -4.83
CA THR A 330 17.21 60.28 -5.55
C THR A 330 16.50 59.41 -6.57
N PRO A 331 17.04 59.27 -7.80
CA PRO A 331 16.49 58.37 -8.81
C PRO A 331 16.28 56.93 -8.29
N ALA A 332 17.05 56.53 -7.27
CA ALA A 332 16.91 55.24 -6.60
C ALA A 332 15.57 55.05 -5.87
N ILE A 333 15.00 56.10 -5.23
CA ILE A 333 13.71 55.97 -4.53
C ILE A 333 12.55 55.90 -5.53
N VAL A 334 12.66 56.62 -6.65
CA VAL A 334 11.69 56.52 -7.76
C VAL A 334 11.78 55.14 -8.40
N GLN A 335 13.00 54.63 -8.62
CA GLN A 335 13.20 53.29 -9.15
C GLN A 335 12.69 52.20 -8.20
N GLU A 336 12.89 52.31 -6.89
CA GLU A 336 12.32 51.38 -5.90
C GLU A 336 10.78 51.38 -5.92
N LEU A 337 10.15 52.55 -6.12
CA LEU A 337 8.69 52.66 -6.26
C LEU A 337 8.19 52.06 -7.57
N ASP A 338 8.88 52.35 -8.68
CA ASP A 338 8.53 51.80 -9.99
C ASP A 338 8.73 50.27 -10.01
N ASP A 339 9.82 49.76 -9.43
CA ASP A 339 10.08 48.32 -9.31
C ASP A 339 9.02 47.61 -8.45
N ALA A 340 8.56 48.26 -7.36
CA ALA A 340 7.49 47.76 -6.50
C ALA A 340 6.11 47.80 -7.17
N HIS A 341 5.82 48.86 -7.93
CA HIS A 341 4.61 48.94 -8.77
C HIS A 341 4.62 47.89 -9.87
N ASP A 342 5.75 47.68 -10.55
CA ASP A 342 5.90 46.64 -11.57
C ASP A 342 5.74 45.24 -10.95
N GLU A 343 6.16 45.04 -9.70
CA GLU A 343 5.97 43.76 -8.99
C GLU A 343 4.51 43.54 -8.57
N LEU A 344 3.81 44.59 -8.17
CA LEU A 344 2.37 44.56 -7.95
C LEU A 344 1.62 44.27 -9.27
N GLU A 345 1.96 44.96 -10.36
CA GLU A 345 1.35 44.75 -11.68
C GLU A 345 1.63 43.35 -12.21
N ARG A 346 2.83 42.79 -11.96
CA ARG A 346 3.15 41.38 -12.26
C ARG A 346 2.35 40.40 -11.40
N ALA A 347 2.15 40.71 -10.11
CA ALA A 347 1.31 39.90 -9.23
C ALA A 347 -0.16 39.95 -9.68
N GLU A 348 -0.68 41.12 -10.03
CA GLU A 348 -2.02 41.30 -10.61
C GLU A 348 -2.14 40.58 -11.96
N GLU A 349 -1.19 40.73 -12.88
CA GLU A 349 -1.17 40.02 -14.16
C GLU A 349 -1.14 38.50 -13.98
N SER A 350 -0.43 37.97 -12.98
CA SER A 350 -0.42 36.53 -12.71
C SER A 350 -1.79 36.03 -12.21
N VAL A 351 -2.52 36.86 -11.47
CA VAL A 351 -3.92 36.61 -11.10
C VAL A 351 -4.84 36.66 -12.34
N TRP A 352 -4.58 37.56 -13.29
CA TRP A 352 -5.34 37.67 -14.55
C TRP A 352 -4.98 36.58 -15.59
N LYS A 353 -3.73 36.11 -15.65
CA LYS A 353 -3.26 35.02 -16.53
C LYS A 353 -3.55 33.62 -15.97
N GLY A 354 -3.87 33.51 -14.68
CA GLY A 354 -4.35 32.28 -14.04
C GLY A 354 -5.85 32.01 -14.26
N MET A 355 -6.57 32.86 -15.01
CA MET A 355 -7.92 32.63 -15.53
C MET A 355 -7.91 31.79 -16.81
#